data_AF-A0A8J8XPP4-F1
#
_entry.id   AF-A0A8J8XPP4-F1
#
_cell.length_a   1.000
_cell.length_b   1.000
_cell.length_c   1.000
_cell.angle_alpha   90.00
_cell.angle_beta   90.00
_cell.angle_gamma   90.00
#
_symmetry.space_group_name_H-M   'P 1'
#
loop_
_entity.id
_entity.type
_entity.pdbx_description
1 polymer ?
#
loop_
_entity_poly.entity_id
_entity_poly.type
_entity_poly.pdbx_seq_one_letter_code
_entity_poly.pdbx_strand_id
1 'polypeptide(L)'
;MDSPWDDLALAFSRTSMFPFFDIAHYLVSVMAVKRQPGAAALAWKNPISSWFTAMLHCFGGGILSCLLLAEPPLKFLANNTNILLASSIWYITFFCPYDLVCQGYSYLPVQLLASGMKEVTRTWKIVGGVTHANSYYKNGWIVMIAIGWARGAGGTIITNFERLVKGDWKPEGDEWLKMSYPSKVTLLGSVIFTFQHTQHLAISKHNLMFLYTIFIVATKITMMTTQTSTMTFAPFEDTLSRMLFGWQQPFSSCEKKSEAKSPSNGVGSLASKPVDVASDNVKKKHTKKNE
;
A
#
# COMPACT_ATOMS: atom_id res chain seq x y z
N MET A 1 -0.31 41.77 -10.03
CA MET A 1 -0.95 41.05 -11.13
C MET A 1 -0.90 39.60 -10.75
N ASP A 2 -2.05 38.99 -10.46
CA ASP A 2 -2.12 37.57 -10.21
C ASP A 2 -1.63 36.85 -11.47
N SER A 3 -0.68 35.94 -11.30
CA SER A 3 -0.12 35.24 -12.46
C SER A 3 -1.22 34.35 -13.07
N PRO A 4 -1.25 34.13 -14.40
CA PRO A 4 -2.21 33.20 -15.02
C PRO A 4 -2.15 31.79 -14.41
N TRP A 5 -1.01 31.45 -13.81
CA TRP A 5 -0.77 30.24 -13.06
C TRP A 5 -1.56 30.18 -11.74
N ASP A 6 -1.57 31.27 -10.97
CA ASP A 6 -2.28 31.33 -9.69
C ASP A 6 -3.80 31.23 -9.91
N ASP A 7 -4.32 31.85 -10.97
CA ASP A 7 -5.73 31.73 -11.36
C ASP A 7 -6.11 30.29 -11.72
N LEU A 8 -5.25 29.60 -12.48
CA LEU A 8 -5.44 28.19 -12.84
C LEU A 8 -5.43 27.29 -11.60
N ALA A 9 -4.45 27.46 -10.72
CA ALA A 9 -4.32 26.68 -9.50
C ALA A 9 -5.48 26.96 -8.53
N LEU A 10 -5.95 28.21 -8.46
CA LEU A 10 -7.12 28.59 -7.68
C LEU A 10 -8.40 27.95 -8.23
N ALA A 11 -8.61 28.02 -9.56
CA ALA A 11 -9.74 27.36 -10.23
C ALA A 11 -9.73 25.85 -9.99
N PHE A 12 -8.56 25.22 -10.10
CA PHE A 12 -8.38 23.80 -9.79
C PHE A 12 -8.76 23.50 -8.34
N SER A 13 -8.27 24.28 -7.36
CA SER A 13 -8.56 24.04 -5.94
C SER A 13 -10.04 24.13 -5.58
N ARG A 14 -10.83 24.85 -6.40
CA ARG A 14 -12.29 25.04 -6.25
C ARG A 14 -13.12 23.97 -6.97
N THR A 15 -12.51 23.02 -7.67
CA THR A 15 -13.27 21.96 -8.33
C THR A 15 -14.04 21.11 -7.32
N SER A 16 -15.32 20.87 -7.61
CA SER A 16 -16.18 19.99 -6.83
C SER A 16 -15.78 18.53 -7.06
N MET A 17 -15.61 17.76 -5.98
CA MET A 17 -15.35 16.31 -6.08
C MET A 17 -16.61 15.53 -6.46
N PHE A 18 -17.78 16.00 -6.02
CA PHE A 18 -19.04 15.40 -6.37
C PHE A 18 -19.57 15.95 -7.71
N PRO A 19 -20.12 15.10 -8.60
CA PRO A 19 -20.22 13.64 -8.52
C PRO A 19 -19.04 12.91 -9.19
N PHE A 20 -18.36 13.53 -10.15
CA PHE A 20 -17.49 12.80 -11.09
C PHE A 20 -16.25 12.17 -10.45
N PHE A 21 -15.56 12.90 -9.56
CA PHE A 21 -14.35 12.39 -8.91
C PHE A 21 -14.68 11.32 -7.87
N ASP A 22 -15.80 11.48 -7.16
CA ASP A 22 -16.30 10.47 -6.22
C ASP A 22 -16.70 9.17 -6.95
N ILE A 23 -17.38 9.27 -8.11
CA ILE A 23 -17.67 8.10 -8.96
C ILE A 23 -16.38 7.38 -9.36
N ALA A 24 -15.36 8.11 -9.82
CA ALA A 24 -14.09 7.51 -10.21
C ALA A 24 -13.38 6.84 -9.03
N HIS A 25 -13.34 7.50 -7.86
CA HIS A 25 -12.78 6.94 -6.64
C HIS A 25 -13.50 5.65 -6.23
N TYR A 26 -14.84 5.63 -6.24
CA TYR A 26 -15.64 4.45 -5.92
C TYR A 26 -15.43 3.34 -6.96
N LEU A 27 -15.50 3.64 -8.26
CA LEU A 27 -15.31 2.68 -9.33
C LEU A 27 -13.94 2.00 -9.24
N VAL A 28 -12.85 2.77 -9.15
CA VAL A 28 -11.50 2.21 -9.05
C VAL A 28 -11.33 1.39 -7.77
N SER A 29 -11.97 1.78 -6.68
CA SER A 29 -11.88 1.07 -5.39
C SER A 29 -12.67 -0.24 -5.42
N VAL A 30 -13.89 -0.25 -5.97
CA VAL A 30 -14.71 -1.45 -6.16
C VAL A 30 -14.07 -2.41 -7.17
N MET A 31 -13.52 -1.90 -8.28
CA MET A 31 -12.79 -2.71 -9.26
C MET A 31 -11.56 -3.38 -8.62
N ALA A 32 -10.88 -2.70 -7.70
CA ALA A 32 -9.78 -3.30 -6.94
C ALA A 32 -10.26 -4.43 -6.00
N VAL A 33 -11.48 -4.35 -5.46
CA VAL A 33 -12.10 -5.46 -4.70
C VAL A 33 -12.44 -6.62 -5.63
N LYS A 34 -13.13 -6.34 -6.75
CA LYS A 34 -13.56 -7.38 -7.70
C LYS A 34 -12.40 -8.16 -8.31
N ARG A 35 -11.24 -7.52 -8.51
CA ARG A 35 -10.02 -8.17 -9.00
C ARG A 35 -9.37 -9.14 -8.00
N GLN A 36 -9.76 -9.13 -6.73
CA GLN A 36 -9.22 -10.07 -5.74
C GLN A 36 -9.72 -11.49 -6.04
N PRO A 37 -8.87 -12.51 -5.86
CA PRO A 37 -9.25 -13.89 -6.12
C PRO A 37 -10.44 -14.29 -5.24
N GLY A 38 -11.48 -14.89 -5.84
CA GLY A 38 -12.68 -15.31 -5.12
C GLY A 38 -13.69 -14.21 -4.76
N ALA A 39 -13.39 -12.92 -5.01
CA ALA A 39 -14.28 -11.81 -4.65
C ALA A 39 -15.64 -11.86 -5.39
N ALA A 40 -15.64 -12.26 -6.67
CA ALA A 40 -16.88 -12.41 -7.43
C ALA A 40 -17.75 -13.54 -6.86
N ALA A 41 -17.17 -14.71 -6.60
CA ALA A 41 -17.89 -15.84 -5.99
C ALA A 41 -18.43 -15.48 -4.60
N LEU A 42 -17.65 -14.74 -3.79
CA LEU A 42 -18.09 -14.24 -2.49
C LEU A 42 -19.27 -13.28 -2.60
N ALA A 43 -19.30 -12.40 -3.62
CA ALA A 43 -20.40 -11.48 -3.83
C ALA A 43 -21.73 -12.19 -4.14
N TRP A 44 -21.68 -13.27 -4.94
CA TRP A 44 -22.86 -14.08 -5.24
C TRP A 44 -23.32 -14.94 -4.05
N LYS A 45 -22.38 -15.46 -3.24
CA LYS A 45 -22.70 -16.27 -2.07
C LYS A 45 -23.15 -15.43 -0.86
N ASN A 46 -22.49 -14.30 -0.62
CA ASN A 46 -22.66 -13.43 0.54
C ASN A 46 -22.63 -11.94 0.10
N PRO A 47 -23.70 -11.43 -0.52
CA PRO A 47 -23.73 -10.08 -1.10
C PRO A 47 -23.50 -8.97 -0.06
N ILE A 48 -24.04 -9.12 1.15
CA ILE A 48 -23.87 -8.13 2.23
C ILE A 48 -22.40 -8.01 2.65
N SER A 49 -21.69 -9.14 2.74
CA SER A 49 -20.26 -9.14 3.08
C SER A 49 -19.43 -8.46 2.00
N SER A 50 -19.72 -8.75 0.72
CA SER A 50 -19.06 -8.08 -0.41
C SER A 50 -19.34 -6.58 -0.46
N TRP A 51 -20.59 -6.18 -0.25
CA TRP A 51 -20.97 -4.77 -0.16
C TRP A 51 -20.20 -4.07 0.97
N PHE A 52 -20.14 -4.68 2.15
CA PHE A 52 -19.43 -4.11 3.29
C PHE A 52 -17.93 -3.94 2.99
N THR A 53 -17.28 -4.96 2.40
CA THR A 53 -15.89 -4.86 1.93
C THR A 53 -15.70 -3.71 0.94
N ALA A 54 -16.62 -3.55 -0.02
CA ALA A 54 -16.59 -2.45 -0.96
C ALA A 54 -16.73 -1.08 -0.27
N MET A 55 -17.59 -0.95 0.74
CA MET A 55 -17.73 0.27 1.54
C MET A 55 -16.45 0.58 2.32
N LEU A 56 -15.78 -0.42 2.91
CA LEU A 56 -14.49 -0.22 3.58
C LEU A 56 -13.40 0.26 2.61
N HIS A 57 -13.36 -0.27 1.38
CA HIS A 57 -12.44 0.21 0.35
C HIS A 57 -12.75 1.66 -0.09
N CYS A 58 -14.03 2.04 -0.18
CA CYS A 58 -14.46 3.37 -0.62
C CYS A 58 -14.29 4.44 0.47
N PHE A 59 -14.68 4.12 1.71
CA PHE A 59 -14.76 5.05 2.83
C PHE A 59 -13.69 4.83 3.90
N GLY A 60 -12.78 3.88 3.72
CA GLY A 60 -11.81 3.50 4.74
C GLY A 60 -10.92 4.64 5.22
N GLY A 61 -10.58 5.59 4.34
CA GLY A 61 -9.87 6.80 4.77
C GLY A 61 -10.67 7.65 5.77
N GLY A 62 -11.98 7.78 5.55
CA GLY A 62 -12.88 8.49 6.46
C GLY A 62 -13.04 7.75 7.78
N ILE A 63 -13.31 6.44 7.72
CA ILE A 63 -13.48 5.58 8.90
C ILE A 63 -12.23 5.61 9.77
N LEU A 64 -11.04 5.42 9.18
CA LEU A 64 -9.78 5.43 9.92
C LEU A 64 -9.53 6.79 10.57
N SER A 65 -9.80 7.89 9.86
CA SER A 65 -9.68 9.23 10.43
C SER A 65 -10.64 9.49 11.59
N CYS A 66 -11.86 8.95 11.54
CA CYS A 66 -12.82 9.08 12.63
C CYS A 66 -12.36 8.27 13.86
N LEU A 67 -11.90 7.03 13.65
CA LEU A 67 -11.35 6.21 14.73
C LEU A 67 -10.18 6.89 15.45
N LEU A 68 -9.24 7.48 14.70
CA LEU A 68 -8.10 8.19 15.27
C LEU A 68 -8.47 9.47 16.02
N LEU A 69 -9.58 10.13 15.65
CA LEU A 69 -10.09 11.33 16.31
C LEU A 69 -11.16 11.02 17.39
N ALA A 70 -11.42 9.74 17.67
CA ALA A 70 -12.50 9.29 18.53
C ALA A 70 -13.89 9.84 18.12
N GLU A 71 -14.08 10.13 16.83
CA GLU A 71 -15.37 10.42 16.24
C GLU A 71 -16.13 9.13 15.91
N PRO A 72 -17.48 9.17 15.82
CA PRO A 72 -18.24 7.99 15.46
C PRO A 72 -17.79 7.45 14.09
N PRO A 73 -17.24 6.23 13.99
CA PRO A 73 -16.72 5.68 12.73
C PRO A 73 -17.81 5.49 11.68
N LEU A 74 -19.08 5.45 12.12
CA LEU A 74 -20.27 5.38 11.28
C LEU A 74 -20.68 6.76 10.72
N LYS A 75 -19.93 7.84 10.94
CA LYS A 75 -20.26 9.18 10.42
C LYS A 75 -20.40 9.22 8.90
N PHE A 76 -19.71 8.34 8.17
CA PHE A 76 -19.89 8.24 6.72
C PHE A 76 -21.33 7.78 6.35
N LEU A 77 -22.01 7.03 7.22
CA LEU A 77 -23.41 6.61 7.08
C LEU A 77 -24.41 7.76 7.03
N ALA A 78 -24.04 8.94 7.56
CA ALA A 78 -24.91 10.11 7.50
C ALA A 78 -25.05 10.67 6.07
N ASN A 79 -24.06 10.42 5.19
CA ASN A 79 -24.12 10.90 3.81
C ASN A 79 -24.77 9.85 2.89
N ASN A 80 -26.10 9.84 2.91
CA ASN A 80 -26.92 8.92 2.12
C ASN A 80 -26.59 8.98 0.62
N THR A 81 -26.34 10.16 0.06
CA THR A 81 -26.04 10.33 -1.37
C THR A 81 -24.78 9.59 -1.77
N ASN A 82 -23.70 9.74 -1.01
CA ASN A 82 -22.42 9.07 -1.30
C ASN A 82 -22.51 7.56 -1.10
N ILE A 83 -23.30 7.10 -0.13
CA ILE A 83 -23.51 5.67 0.11
C ILE A 83 -24.33 5.03 -0.98
N LEU A 84 -25.43 5.68 -1.39
CA LEU A 84 -26.24 5.20 -2.50
C LEU A 84 -25.42 5.17 -3.78
N LEU A 85 -24.57 6.17 -4.02
CA LEU A 85 -23.68 6.22 -5.18
C LEU A 85 -22.66 5.08 -5.16
N ALA A 86 -21.94 4.89 -4.04
CA ALA A 86 -20.97 3.82 -3.90
C ALA A 86 -21.62 2.42 -3.98
N SER A 87 -22.81 2.26 -3.40
CA SER A 87 -23.60 1.02 -3.44
C SER A 87 -24.09 0.71 -4.85
N SER A 88 -24.52 1.74 -5.60
CA SER A 88 -24.93 1.59 -7.00
C SER A 88 -23.76 1.14 -7.87
N ILE A 89 -22.58 1.76 -7.68
CA ILE A 89 -21.36 1.37 -8.38
C ILE A 89 -20.95 -0.06 -8.03
N TRP A 90 -21.00 -0.45 -6.75
CA TRP A 90 -20.77 -1.84 -6.32
C TRP A 90 -21.74 -2.81 -7.01
N TYR A 91 -23.04 -2.51 -6.97
CA TYR A 91 -24.06 -3.40 -7.53
C TYR A 91 -23.87 -3.59 -9.04
N ILE A 92 -23.72 -2.50 -9.79
CA ILE A 92 -23.50 -2.57 -11.24
C ILE A 92 -22.17 -3.29 -11.54
N THR A 93 -21.12 -3.05 -10.76
CA THR A 93 -19.82 -3.71 -11.02
C THR A 93 -19.86 -5.22 -10.78
N PHE A 94 -20.60 -5.71 -9.77
CA PHE A 94 -20.64 -7.13 -9.44
C PHE A 94 -21.74 -7.93 -10.15
N PHE A 95 -22.90 -7.31 -10.42
CA PHE A 95 -24.11 -8.01 -10.88
C PHE A 95 -24.59 -7.60 -12.28
N CYS A 96 -23.91 -6.67 -12.97
CA CYS A 96 -24.31 -6.28 -14.33
C CYS A 96 -24.21 -7.47 -15.32
N PRO A 97 -25.26 -7.73 -16.12
CA PRO A 97 -25.23 -8.79 -17.13
C PRO A 97 -24.11 -8.52 -18.14
N TYR A 98 -23.44 -9.59 -18.57
CA TYR A 98 -22.28 -9.55 -19.50
C TYR A 98 -21.03 -8.82 -19.00
N ASP A 99 -20.99 -8.39 -17.74
CA ASP A 99 -19.85 -7.71 -17.12
C ASP A 99 -19.35 -6.48 -17.91
N LEU A 100 -20.28 -5.71 -18.48
CA LEU A 100 -20.00 -4.54 -19.34
C LEU A 100 -19.12 -3.50 -18.65
N VAL A 101 -19.26 -3.31 -17.33
CA VAL A 101 -18.44 -2.35 -16.57
C VAL A 101 -17.00 -2.82 -16.47
N CYS A 102 -16.74 -4.10 -16.23
CA CYS A 102 -15.37 -4.60 -16.26
C CYS A 102 -14.77 -4.54 -17.66
N GLN A 103 -15.57 -4.84 -18.69
CA GLN A 103 -15.12 -4.74 -20.08
C GLN A 103 -14.75 -3.29 -20.43
N GLY A 104 -15.61 -2.32 -20.11
CA GLY A 104 -15.31 -0.90 -20.30
C GLY A 104 -14.10 -0.44 -19.48
N TYR A 105 -13.99 -0.90 -18.23
CA TYR A 105 -12.82 -0.61 -17.39
C TYR A 105 -11.57 -1.40 -17.81
N SER A 106 -11.66 -2.40 -18.70
CA SER A 106 -10.49 -3.16 -19.14
C SER A 106 -9.60 -2.32 -20.07
N TYR A 107 -10.19 -1.35 -20.78
CA TYR A 107 -9.46 -0.44 -21.67
C TYR A 107 -8.49 0.46 -20.88
N LEU A 108 -7.23 0.44 -21.28
CA LEU A 108 -6.16 1.22 -20.64
C LEU A 108 -6.49 2.73 -20.51
N PRO A 109 -7.01 3.43 -21.54
CA PRO A 109 -7.35 4.85 -21.41
C PRO A 109 -8.38 5.13 -20.30
N VAL A 110 -9.37 4.25 -20.13
CA VAL A 110 -10.40 4.35 -19.09
C VAL A 110 -9.78 4.14 -17.71
N GLN A 111 -8.88 3.16 -17.57
CA GLN A 111 -8.17 2.92 -16.31
C GLN A 111 -7.26 4.09 -15.92
N LEU A 112 -6.56 4.68 -16.89
CA LEU A 112 -5.69 5.83 -16.68
C LEU A 112 -6.49 7.04 -16.21
N LEU A 113 -7.60 7.35 -16.90
CA LEU A 113 -8.48 8.47 -16.52
C LEU A 113 -9.07 8.26 -15.12
N ALA A 114 -9.68 7.10 -14.86
CA ALA A 114 -10.29 6.81 -13.57
C ALA A 114 -9.27 6.80 -12.43
N SER A 115 -8.08 6.24 -12.66
CA SER A 115 -7.00 6.26 -11.67
C SER A 115 -6.48 7.68 -11.43
N GLY A 116 -6.32 8.49 -12.48
CA GLY A 116 -5.96 9.90 -12.33
C GLY A 116 -6.98 10.68 -11.49
N MET A 117 -8.27 10.52 -11.76
CA MET A 117 -9.35 11.15 -10.98
C MET A 117 -9.37 10.67 -9.51
N LYS A 118 -9.03 9.41 -9.25
CA LYS A 118 -8.88 8.91 -7.88
C LYS A 118 -7.70 9.57 -7.15
N GLU A 119 -6.57 9.77 -7.83
CA GLU A 119 -5.42 10.48 -7.26
C GLU A 119 -5.75 11.96 -6.99
N VAL A 120 -6.51 12.60 -7.89
CA VAL A 120 -7.08 13.94 -7.65
C VAL A 120 -7.84 13.92 -6.33
N THR A 121 -8.87 13.06 -6.17
CA THR A 121 -9.65 12.92 -4.93
C THR A 121 -8.79 12.70 -3.67
N ARG A 122 -7.68 11.97 -3.79
CA ARG A 122 -6.75 11.72 -2.67
C ARG A 122 -6.16 13.02 -2.12
N THR A 123 -5.80 13.99 -2.97
CA THR A 123 -5.30 15.30 -2.52
C THR A 123 -6.33 16.01 -1.64
N TRP A 124 -7.60 16.11 -2.08
CA TRP A 124 -8.66 16.74 -1.27
C TRP A 124 -8.88 15.99 0.05
N LYS A 125 -8.80 14.65 0.05
CA LYS A 125 -8.92 13.86 1.29
C LYS A 125 -7.79 14.14 2.27
N ILE A 126 -6.54 14.22 1.81
CA ILE A 126 -5.38 14.54 2.65
C ILE A 126 -5.53 15.96 3.21
N VAL A 127 -5.72 16.95 2.33
CA VAL A 127 -5.86 18.35 2.73
C VAL A 127 -7.02 18.54 3.70
N GLY A 128 -8.17 17.93 3.39
CA GLY A 128 -9.35 17.94 4.24
C GLY A 128 -9.09 17.28 5.60
N GLY A 129 -8.27 16.22 5.65
CA GLY A 129 -7.84 15.58 6.89
C GLY A 129 -6.95 16.47 7.73
N VAL A 130 -5.94 17.11 7.13
CA VAL A 130 -5.03 18.04 7.80
C VAL A 130 -5.80 19.23 8.38
N THR A 131 -6.71 19.84 7.60
CA THR A 131 -7.53 20.97 8.08
C THR A 131 -8.49 20.54 9.19
N HIS A 132 -9.07 19.34 9.08
CA HIS A 132 -9.99 18.79 10.06
C HIS A 132 -9.27 18.45 11.37
N ALA A 133 -8.05 17.90 11.32
CA ALA A 133 -7.26 17.66 12.52
C ALA A 133 -6.86 18.97 13.22
N ASN A 134 -6.51 20.00 12.45
CA ASN A 134 -6.14 21.30 13.00
C ASN A 134 -7.29 22.00 13.74
N SER A 135 -8.55 21.75 13.38
CA SER A 135 -9.68 22.30 14.13
C SER A 135 -9.82 21.71 15.54
N TYR A 136 -9.38 20.45 15.75
CA TYR A 136 -9.33 19.81 17.07
C TYR A 136 -8.05 20.16 17.82
N TYR A 137 -6.90 20.02 17.16
CA TYR A 137 -5.58 20.18 17.75
C TYR A 137 -4.81 21.29 17.04
N LYS A 138 -4.98 22.52 17.53
CA LYS A 138 -4.22 23.67 17.03
C LYS A 138 -2.72 23.41 17.21
N ASN A 139 -1.95 23.50 16.12
CA ASN A 139 -0.51 23.25 16.08
C ASN A 139 -0.08 21.81 16.45
N GLY A 140 -0.98 20.83 16.45
CA GLY A 140 -0.64 19.42 16.67
C GLY A 140 -0.09 18.76 15.40
N TRP A 141 1.17 19.03 15.04
CA TRP A 141 1.73 18.62 13.73
C TRP A 141 1.67 17.11 13.50
N ILE A 142 1.99 16.31 14.52
CA ILE A 142 1.93 14.84 14.45
C ILE A 142 0.49 14.36 14.20
N VAL A 143 -0.49 14.98 14.86
CA VAL A 143 -1.91 14.62 14.70
C VAL A 143 -2.39 15.00 13.30
N MET A 144 -2.02 16.19 12.81
CA MET A 144 -2.34 16.63 11.45
C MET A 144 -1.77 15.67 10.40
N ILE A 145 -0.51 15.26 10.56
CA ILE A 145 0.15 14.30 9.68
C ILE A 145 -0.57 12.94 9.73
N ALA A 146 -0.87 12.43 10.91
CA ALA A 146 -1.53 11.14 11.08
C ALA A 146 -2.92 11.10 10.45
N ILE A 147 -3.74 12.15 10.65
CA ILE A 147 -5.10 12.22 10.10
C ILE A 147 -5.10 12.45 8.59
N GLY A 148 -4.22 13.31 8.07
CA GLY A 148 -4.07 13.49 6.62
C GLY A 148 -3.63 12.19 5.93
N TRP A 149 -2.69 11.46 6.54
CA TRP A 149 -2.23 10.16 6.05
C TRP A 149 -3.34 9.11 6.11
N ALA A 150 -4.08 9.05 7.24
CA ALA A 150 -5.23 8.17 7.40
C ALA A 150 -6.31 8.43 6.35
N ARG A 151 -6.63 9.68 6.02
CA ARG A 151 -7.62 9.97 4.95
C ARG A 151 -7.11 9.63 3.55
N GLY A 152 -5.82 9.76 3.30
CA GLY A 152 -5.19 9.47 2.00
C GLY A 152 -5.03 7.97 1.71
N ALA A 153 -4.59 7.18 2.70
CA ALA A 153 -4.25 5.76 2.56
C ALA A 153 -5.05 4.81 3.47
N GLY A 154 -6.01 5.30 4.25
CA GLY A 154 -6.75 4.48 5.21
C GLY A 154 -7.59 3.36 4.59
N GLY A 155 -7.95 3.47 3.31
CA GLY A 155 -8.55 2.36 2.57
C GLY A 155 -7.68 1.11 2.63
N THR A 156 -6.40 1.22 2.28
CA THR A 156 -5.45 0.09 2.28
C THR A 156 -5.25 -0.48 3.69
N ILE A 157 -5.15 0.39 4.70
CA ILE A 157 -4.92 -0.02 6.09
C ILE A 157 -6.12 -0.80 6.63
N ILE A 158 -7.33 -0.26 6.46
CA ILE A 158 -8.56 -0.91 6.91
C ILE A 158 -8.80 -2.23 6.17
N THR A 159 -8.48 -2.30 4.89
CA THR A 159 -8.72 -3.52 4.10
C THR A 159 -7.74 -4.62 4.46
N ASN A 160 -6.51 -4.27 4.83
CA ASN A 160 -5.57 -5.25 5.38
C ASN A 160 -6.06 -5.78 6.73
N PHE A 161 -6.63 -4.93 7.58
CA PHE A 161 -7.26 -5.35 8.83
C PHE A 161 -8.50 -6.21 8.59
N GLU A 162 -9.33 -5.87 7.60
CA GLU A 162 -10.49 -6.67 7.22
C GLU A 162 -10.10 -8.07 6.73
N ARG A 163 -9.05 -8.18 5.89
CA ARG A 163 -8.48 -9.49 5.50
C ARG A 163 -7.96 -10.29 6.69
N LEU A 164 -7.34 -9.61 7.66
CA LEU A 164 -6.89 -10.23 8.90
C LEU A 164 -8.07 -10.82 9.69
N VAL A 165 -9.16 -10.05 9.85
CA VAL A 165 -10.37 -10.51 10.54
C VAL A 165 -11.06 -11.67 9.80
N LYS A 166 -11.01 -11.69 8.46
CA LYS A 166 -11.56 -12.77 7.64
C LYS A 166 -10.72 -14.06 7.65
N GLY A 167 -9.52 -14.03 8.23
CA GLY A 167 -8.64 -15.20 8.32
C GLY A 167 -7.84 -15.50 7.05
N ASP A 168 -7.92 -14.65 6.02
CA ASP A 168 -7.16 -14.77 4.77
C ASP A 168 -5.72 -14.20 4.89
N TRP A 169 -5.23 -14.01 6.11
CA TRP A 169 -3.93 -13.40 6.39
C TRP A 169 -2.79 -14.38 6.13
N LYS A 170 -2.11 -14.19 4.99
CA LYS A 170 -0.82 -14.80 4.69
C LYS A 170 0.23 -13.68 4.66
N PRO A 171 0.89 -13.36 5.79
CA PRO A 171 1.95 -12.38 5.77
C PRO A 171 3.16 -13.02 5.10
N GLU A 172 3.46 -12.64 3.86
CA GLU A 172 4.77 -12.93 3.29
C GLU A 172 5.79 -11.97 3.91
N GLY A 173 6.28 -12.29 5.11
CA GLY A 173 7.38 -11.60 5.80
C GLY A 173 7.18 -10.09 6.00
N ASP A 174 8.14 -9.29 5.53
CA ASP A 174 8.26 -7.83 5.73
C ASP A 174 7.17 -6.98 5.04
N GLU A 175 6.14 -7.57 4.43
CA GLU A 175 5.13 -6.86 3.63
C GLU A 175 4.32 -5.83 4.47
N TRP A 176 4.13 -6.10 5.77
CA TRP A 176 3.53 -5.12 6.69
C TRP A 176 4.46 -3.93 6.97
N LEU A 177 5.78 -4.17 6.99
CA LEU A 177 6.80 -3.16 7.25
C LEU A 177 7.11 -2.32 5.99
N LYS A 178 6.99 -2.93 4.80
CA LYS A 178 7.21 -2.26 3.52
C LYS A 178 5.98 -1.47 3.12
N MET A 179 6.03 -0.18 3.45
CA MET A 179 4.96 0.74 3.09
C MET A 179 4.76 0.81 1.56
N SER A 180 3.51 0.63 1.11
CA SER A 180 3.17 0.70 -0.31
C SER A 180 3.48 2.08 -0.91
N TYR A 181 3.79 2.14 -2.21
CA TYR A 181 4.03 3.42 -2.92
C TYR A 181 2.91 4.45 -2.67
N PRO A 182 1.61 4.12 -2.83
CA PRO A 182 0.52 5.05 -2.51
C PRO A 182 0.56 5.55 -1.07
N SER A 183 0.84 4.66 -0.11
CA SER A 183 0.96 5.04 1.30
C SER A 183 2.11 6.01 1.53
N LYS A 184 3.29 5.79 0.91
CA LYS A 184 4.47 6.68 1.00
C LYS A 184 4.17 8.08 0.47
N VAL A 185 3.55 8.16 -0.71
CA VAL A 185 3.14 9.42 -1.33
C VAL A 185 2.10 10.16 -0.48
N THR A 186 1.15 9.44 0.11
CA THR A 186 0.15 10.07 1.00
C THR A 186 0.77 10.58 2.30
N LEU A 187 1.75 9.87 2.87
CA LEU A 187 2.47 10.33 4.06
C LEU A 187 3.25 11.60 3.72
N LEU A 188 4.01 11.60 2.62
CA LEU A 188 4.74 12.78 2.14
C LEU A 188 3.79 13.96 1.91
N GLY A 189 2.66 13.74 1.23
CA GLY A 189 1.64 14.76 1.04
C GLY A 189 1.12 15.31 2.38
N SER A 190 0.83 14.44 3.34
CA SER A 190 0.37 14.83 4.67
C SER A 190 1.39 15.71 5.42
N VAL A 191 2.68 15.39 5.33
CA VAL A 191 3.77 16.21 5.90
C VAL A 191 3.82 17.58 5.24
N ILE A 192 3.88 17.63 3.91
CA ILE A 192 4.00 18.89 3.16
C ILE A 192 2.76 19.79 3.40
N PHE A 193 1.54 19.23 3.37
CA PHE A 193 0.32 20.00 3.65
C PHE A 193 0.23 20.45 5.12
N THR A 194 0.79 19.68 6.06
CA THR A 194 0.87 20.11 7.46
C THR A 194 1.81 21.29 7.62
N PHE A 195 3.01 21.24 7.05
CA PHE A 195 3.96 22.36 7.07
C PHE A 195 3.43 23.61 6.35
N GLN A 196 2.65 23.40 5.31
CA GLN A 196 1.94 24.50 4.67
C GLN A 196 0.86 25.10 5.57
N HIS A 197 0.10 24.26 6.26
CA HIS A 197 -0.93 24.73 7.19
C HIS A 197 -0.33 25.47 8.39
N THR A 198 0.85 25.08 8.86
CA THR A 198 1.56 25.71 9.99
C THR A 198 2.44 26.89 9.56
N GLN A 199 2.30 27.39 8.33
CA GLN A 199 3.06 28.54 7.79
C GLN A 199 4.58 28.37 7.77
N HIS A 200 5.08 27.12 7.76
CA HIS A 200 6.51 26.84 7.60
C HIS A 200 6.94 26.82 6.13
N LEU A 201 5.98 26.63 5.21
CA LEU A 201 6.21 26.73 3.77
C LEU A 201 5.65 28.06 3.24
N ALA A 202 6.48 28.83 2.55
CA ALA A 202 6.10 30.07 1.90
C ALA A 202 5.49 29.82 0.49
N ILE A 203 4.54 28.90 0.39
CA ILE A 203 3.77 28.63 -0.83
C ILE A 203 2.30 28.92 -0.55
N SER A 204 1.46 29.13 -1.57
CA SER A 204 0.02 29.19 -1.36
C SER A 204 -0.58 27.78 -1.29
N LYS A 205 -1.67 27.61 -0.53
CA LYS A 205 -2.35 26.30 -0.41
C LYS A 205 -2.82 25.77 -1.77
N HIS A 206 -3.36 26.65 -2.63
CA HIS A 206 -3.87 26.27 -3.94
C HIS A 206 -2.74 25.83 -4.89
N ASN A 207 -1.60 26.54 -4.89
CA ASN A 207 -0.44 26.16 -5.70
C ASN A 207 0.14 24.82 -5.24
N LEU A 208 0.24 24.61 -3.93
CA LEU A 208 0.69 23.33 -3.39
C LEU A 208 -0.26 22.18 -3.75
N MET A 209 -1.57 22.40 -3.63
CA MET A 209 -2.58 21.43 -4.05
C MET A 209 -2.44 21.04 -5.51
N PHE A 210 -2.25 22.03 -6.38
CA PHE A 210 -2.09 21.82 -7.82
C PHE A 210 -0.82 21.03 -8.15
N LEU A 211 0.33 21.49 -7.65
CA LEU A 211 1.64 20.86 -7.88
C LEU A 211 1.67 19.42 -7.35
N TYR A 212 1.20 19.20 -6.12
CA TYR A 212 1.14 17.87 -5.53
C TYR A 212 0.22 16.95 -6.35
N THR A 213 -0.94 17.46 -6.80
CA THR A 213 -1.88 16.64 -7.59
C THR A 213 -1.30 16.26 -8.94
N ILE A 214 -0.67 17.20 -9.66
CA ILE A 214 0.03 16.89 -10.91
C ILE A 214 1.10 15.83 -10.68
N PHE A 215 1.90 15.97 -9.63
CA PHE A 215 2.95 15.01 -9.29
C PHE A 215 2.38 13.60 -9.10
N ILE A 216 1.37 13.42 -8.23
CA ILE A 216 0.82 12.08 -7.95
C ILE A 216 0.08 11.49 -9.16
N VAL A 217 -0.62 12.32 -9.95
CA VAL A 217 -1.33 11.87 -11.15
C VAL A 217 -0.32 11.44 -12.22
N ALA A 218 0.70 12.27 -12.48
CA ALA A 218 1.75 11.96 -13.45
C ALA A 218 2.50 10.68 -13.05
N THR A 219 2.91 10.55 -11.78
CA THR A 219 3.58 9.32 -11.35
C THR A 219 2.66 8.10 -11.45
N LYS A 220 1.38 8.23 -11.09
CA LYS A 220 0.42 7.12 -11.19
C LYS A 220 0.22 6.66 -12.65
N ILE A 221 0.06 7.60 -13.57
CA ILE A 221 -0.09 7.32 -15.01
C ILE A 221 1.18 6.66 -15.56
N THR A 222 2.35 7.17 -15.21
CA THR A 222 3.63 6.58 -15.60
C THR A 222 3.78 5.15 -15.08
N MET A 223 3.47 4.90 -13.80
CA MET A 223 3.50 3.55 -13.23
C MET A 223 2.57 2.57 -13.97
N MET A 224 1.37 3.02 -14.33
CA MET A 224 0.42 2.19 -15.08
C MET A 224 0.85 1.94 -16.52
N THR A 225 1.53 2.90 -17.15
CA THR A 225 1.98 2.80 -18.55
C THR A 225 3.24 1.95 -18.68
N THR A 226 4.21 2.12 -17.79
CA THR A 226 5.49 1.38 -17.82
C THR A 226 5.38 -0.03 -17.21
N GLN A 227 4.18 -0.44 -16.74
CA GLN A 227 3.93 -1.71 -16.02
C GLN A 227 4.93 -2.00 -14.87
N THR A 228 5.66 -0.98 -14.42
CA THR A 228 6.70 -1.12 -13.42
C THR A 228 6.05 -0.88 -12.06
N SER A 229 6.12 -1.90 -11.19
CA SER A 229 5.49 -1.91 -9.87
C SER A 229 5.96 -0.79 -8.93
N THR A 230 7.08 -0.14 -9.26
CA THR A 230 7.77 0.82 -8.40
C THR A 230 8.49 1.89 -9.23
N MET A 231 7.96 3.11 -9.27
CA MET A 231 8.87 4.27 -9.30
C MET A 231 9.51 4.31 -7.91
N THR A 232 10.73 3.81 -7.83
CA THR A 232 11.37 3.54 -6.55
C THR A 232 11.72 4.86 -5.88
N PHE A 233 11.08 5.16 -4.74
CA PHE A 233 11.56 6.19 -3.81
C PHE A 233 12.86 5.77 -3.09
N ALA A 234 13.39 4.58 -3.37
CA ALA A 234 14.62 4.07 -2.77
C ALA A 234 15.79 5.07 -2.72
N PRO A 235 16.16 5.80 -3.80
CA PRO A 235 17.25 6.77 -3.68
C PRO A 235 16.93 7.92 -2.72
N PHE A 236 15.68 8.35 -2.64
CA PHE A 236 15.25 9.39 -1.70
C PHE A 236 15.19 8.87 -0.26
N GLU A 237 14.65 7.67 -0.05
CA GLU A 237 14.61 7.00 1.25
C GLU A 237 16.00 6.69 1.77
N ASP A 238 16.91 6.26 0.90
CA ASP A 238 18.31 5.99 1.23
C ASP A 238 19.06 7.29 1.55
N THR A 239 18.77 8.39 0.85
CA THR A 239 19.33 9.70 1.19
C THR A 239 18.81 10.20 2.55
N LEU A 240 17.49 10.12 2.79
CA LEU A 240 16.89 10.50 4.06
C LEU A 240 17.35 9.61 5.21
N SER A 241 17.46 8.30 5.00
CA SER A 241 17.92 7.36 6.03
C SER A 241 19.36 7.66 6.40
N ARG A 242 20.22 7.92 5.41
CA ARG A 242 21.61 8.35 5.62
C ARG A 242 21.70 9.68 6.37
N MET A 243 20.80 10.63 6.11
CA MET A 243 20.78 11.94 6.77
C MET A 243 20.22 11.89 8.21
N LEU A 244 19.16 11.12 8.46
CA LEU A 244 18.45 11.08 9.74
C LEU A 244 18.96 10.00 10.70
N PHE A 245 19.36 8.84 10.17
CA PHE A 245 19.79 7.67 10.94
C PHE A 245 21.28 7.35 10.77
N GLY A 246 22.02 8.20 10.05
CA GLY A 246 23.43 8.00 9.72
C GLY A 246 23.64 6.91 8.67
N TRP A 247 24.90 6.73 8.24
CA TRP A 247 25.28 5.64 7.35
C TRP A 247 25.02 4.29 8.02
N GLN A 248 23.86 3.69 7.73
CA GLN A 248 23.63 2.29 8.03
C GLN A 248 24.59 1.48 7.15
N GLN A 249 25.70 1.02 7.74
CA GLN A 249 26.43 -0.10 7.17
C GLN A 249 25.40 -1.21 6.94
N PRO A 250 25.33 -1.81 5.74
CA PRO A 250 24.67 -3.09 5.65
C PRO A 250 25.42 -3.99 6.63
N PHE A 251 24.74 -4.47 7.68
CA PHE A 251 25.25 -5.57 8.48
C PHE A 251 25.45 -6.73 7.50
N SER A 252 26.67 -6.82 6.97
CA SER A 252 27.13 -8.00 6.28
C SER A 252 27.05 -9.11 7.30
N SER A 253 26.19 -10.09 7.04
CA SER A 253 26.14 -11.30 7.83
C SER A 253 27.55 -11.88 7.84
N CYS A 254 28.20 -11.79 8.98
CA CYS A 254 29.51 -12.33 9.24
C CYS A 254 29.38 -13.86 9.31
N GLU A 255 29.38 -14.51 8.15
CA GLU A 255 29.84 -15.89 7.99
C GLU A 255 30.67 -15.97 6.70
N LYS A 256 31.85 -15.34 6.72
CA LYS A 256 32.97 -15.87 5.95
C LYS A 256 33.63 -16.96 6.79
N LYS A 257 33.15 -18.20 6.65
CA LYS A 257 33.98 -19.37 6.95
C LYS A 257 35.02 -19.42 5.82
N SER A 258 36.20 -18.92 6.15
CA SER A 258 37.38 -18.92 5.30
C SER A 258 37.84 -20.35 5.05
N GLU A 259 37.56 -20.90 3.87
CA GLU A 259 38.36 -21.96 3.28
C GLU A 259 39.18 -21.36 2.14
N ALA A 260 40.49 -21.24 2.36
CA ALA A 260 41.51 -21.70 1.41
C ALA A 260 42.93 -21.34 1.88
N LYS A 261 43.75 -22.40 1.95
CA LYS A 261 45.22 -22.48 1.86
C LYS A 261 46.06 -22.51 3.14
N SER A 262 46.52 -23.72 3.44
CA SER A 262 47.83 -24.06 4.03
C SER A 262 48.99 -23.38 3.25
N PRO A 263 50.17 -23.12 3.86
CA PRO A 263 51.14 -24.21 4.06
C PRO A 263 52.11 -24.13 5.28
N SER A 264 52.70 -25.30 5.54
CA SER A 264 54.06 -25.63 5.99
C SER A 264 54.50 -25.52 7.48
N ASN A 265 54.80 -26.72 7.98
CA ASN A 265 56.02 -27.19 8.66
C ASN A 265 56.30 -26.86 10.13
N GLY A 266 56.40 -27.93 10.93
CA GLY A 266 56.95 -27.89 12.27
C GLY A 266 56.85 -29.19 13.08
N VAL A 267 57.51 -30.27 12.60
CA VAL A 267 58.17 -31.33 13.40
C VAL A 267 57.32 -32.32 14.23
N GLY A 268 57.49 -33.62 13.95
CA GLY A 268 57.72 -34.62 15.01
C GLY A 268 57.01 -35.98 14.91
N SER A 269 57.74 -37.01 14.46
CA SER A 269 57.63 -38.45 14.81
C SER A 269 56.47 -39.27 14.22
N LEU A 270 56.57 -40.55 13.82
CA LEU A 270 57.61 -41.47 13.31
C LEU A 270 56.87 -42.80 13.09
N ALA A 271 57.02 -43.42 11.90
CA ALA A 271 56.83 -44.85 11.57
C ALA A 271 55.42 -45.47 11.83
N SER A 272 54.91 -46.48 11.13
CA SER A 272 55.46 -47.51 10.25
C SER A 272 54.33 -48.03 9.31
N LYS A 273 54.75 -48.88 8.37
CA LYS A 273 54.08 -49.32 7.15
C LYS A 273 53.42 -50.73 7.36
N PRO A 274 52.98 -51.51 6.35
CA PRO A 274 51.56 -51.86 6.16
C PRO A 274 51.26 -53.39 6.03
N VAL A 275 49.99 -53.71 5.68
CA VAL A 275 49.47 -54.95 5.02
C VAL A 275 49.34 -56.22 5.88
N ASP A 276 48.12 -56.78 5.97
CA ASP A 276 47.87 -58.16 5.53
C ASP A 276 46.38 -58.47 5.29
N VAL A 277 46.18 -59.34 4.30
CA VAL A 277 44.94 -59.81 3.66
C VAL A 277 44.54 -61.19 4.23
N ALA A 278 43.28 -61.57 4.03
CA ALA A 278 42.66 -62.91 4.09
C ALA A 278 41.88 -63.21 5.38
N SER A 279 40.80 -63.99 5.40
CA SER A 279 39.80 -64.49 4.45
C SER A 279 38.82 -65.31 5.31
N ASP A 280 37.61 -65.50 4.81
CA ASP A 280 36.75 -66.68 5.01
C ASP A 280 35.93 -66.91 6.31
N ASN A 281 34.62 -66.81 6.08
CA ASN A 281 33.62 -67.88 6.20
C ASN A 281 32.87 -68.17 7.52
N VAL A 282 31.57 -67.81 7.47
CA VAL A 282 30.41 -68.73 7.46
C VAL A 282 29.80 -69.25 8.79
N LYS A 283 28.44 -69.21 8.78
CA LYS A 283 27.42 -69.94 9.59
C LYS A 283 27.19 -69.42 11.01
N LYS A 284 25.97 -69.37 11.57
CA LYS A 284 24.57 -69.76 11.23
C LYS A 284 23.75 -69.12 12.40
N LYS A 285 22.45 -68.80 12.35
CA LYS A 285 21.34 -69.74 12.18
C LYS A 285 20.03 -68.94 12.34
N HIS A 286 19.18 -68.93 11.32
CA HIS A 286 17.73 -68.81 11.49
C HIS A 286 17.14 -70.22 11.40
N THR A 287 16.12 -70.51 12.20
CA THR A 287 15.25 -71.68 11.99
C THR A 287 13.82 -71.27 12.31
N LYS A 288 12.96 -71.26 11.28
CA LYS A 288 11.52 -71.43 11.37
C LYS A 288 11.09 -72.41 10.27
N LYS A 289 10.46 -73.49 10.73
CA LYS A 289 9.64 -74.52 10.07
C LYS A 289 9.01 -74.14 8.71
N ASN A 290 9.03 -75.04 7.72
CA ASN A 290 7.94 -76.00 7.44
C ASN A 290 8.33 -76.99 6.32
N GLU A 291 7.75 -78.20 6.44
CA GLU A 291 7.62 -79.35 5.49
C GLU A 291 8.83 -79.84 4.70
#